data_AF-A0A8J2ZJ09-F1
#
_entry.id   AF-A0A8J2ZJ09-F1
#
_cell.length_a   1.000
_cell.length_b   1.000
_cell.length_c   1.000
_cell.angle_alpha   90.00
_cell.angle_beta   90.00
_cell.angle_gamma   90.00
#
_symmetry.space_group_name_H-M   'P 1'
#
loop_
_entity.id
_entity.type
_entity.pdbx_description
1 polymer ?
#
loop_
_entity_poly.entity_id
_entity_poly.type
_entity_poly.pdbx_seq_one_letter_code
_entity_poly.pdbx_strand_id
1 'polypeptide(L)'
;MSEPRKLRWVIGAILNMLFPHASGEVAKPPERVVTAELLVKDAGLAMEMAISLHDAEVRRRQSADTKAALYLAFLAAVIPVIGALSPTVSDSFRNPVLAIDVVLFAIVLVYVLMAGWYAARATAPSVVNSIGEADLSDVFSEKDIRAATAIKLIDATRLNYPLNNKKITYVRLTQAHIFRAFLAIMLIVAVDWGGDVAAAIFEEAQGTGSVPEKSVCFVTELTSSSGSGALRYRLAEVDYARPCLPLSMGADDNE
;
A
#
# COMPACT_ATOMS: atom_id res chain seq x y z
N MET A 1 25.03 -3.55 -30.71
CA MET A 1 23.93 -4.54 -30.54
C MET A 1 24.18 -5.40 -29.28
N SER A 2 23.75 -4.95 -28.09
CA SER A 2 23.82 -5.77 -26.86
C SER A 2 22.82 -5.38 -25.75
N GLU A 3 21.97 -4.37 -25.94
CA GLU A 3 21.12 -3.80 -24.87
C GLU A 3 19.83 -4.55 -24.48
N PRO A 4 19.09 -5.26 -25.36
CA PRO A 4 17.76 -5.75 -24.98
C PRO A 4 17.79 -6.90 -23.96
N ARG A 5 18.94 -7.59 -23.81
CA ARG A 5 19.11 -8.67 -22.82
C ARG A 5 19.34 -8.16 -21.41
N LYS A 6 20.09 -7.06 -21.24
CA LYS A 6 20.30 -6.46 -19.91
C LYS A 6 19.01 -5.84 -19.38
N LEU A 7 18.23 -5.18 -20.24
CA LEU A 7 16.95 -4.59 -19.84
C LEU A 7 15.93 -5.66 -19.41
N ARG A 8 15.80 -6.79 -20.13
CA ARG A 8 14.92 -7.90 -19.70
C ARG A 8 15.38 -8.55 -18.39
N TRP A 9 16.68 -8.63 -18.14
CA TRP A 9 17.21 -9.18 -16.88
C TRP A 9 16.98 -8.21 -15.72
N VAL A 10 17.19 -6.92 -15.91
CA VAL A 10 16.91 -5.88 -14.90
C VAL A 10 15.40 -5.80 -14.64
N ILE A 11 14.56 -5.77 -15.67
CA ILE A 11 13.11 -5.84 -15.52
C ILE A 11 12.69 -7.14 -14.83
N GLY A 12 13.30 -8.28 -15.16
CA GLY A 12 13.02 -9.56 -14.51
C GLY A 12 13.46 -9.60 -13.05
N ALA A 13 14.61 -9.01 -12.72
CA ALA A 13 15.12 -8.89 -11.35
C ALA A 13 14.27 -7.92 -10.52
N ILE A 14 13.88 -6.78 -11.12
CA ILE A 14 12.93 -5.82 -10.56
C ILE A 14 11.58 -6.50 -10.35
N LEU A 15 11.03 -7.23 -11.33
CA LEU A 15 9.81 -8.00 -11.15
C LEU A 15 9.93 -9.09 -10.09
N ASN A 16 11.06 -9.81 -9.97
CA ASN A 16 11.23 -10.80 -8.91
C ASN A 16 11.38 -10.15 -7.52
N MET A 17 11.98 -8.96 -7.47
CA MET A 17 12.12 -8.17 -6.25
C MET A 17 10.78 -7.53 -5.83
N LEU A 18 9.97 -7.08 -6.80
CA LEU A 18 8.61 -6.56 -6.60
C LEU A 18 7.60 -7.69 -6.31
N PHE A 19 7.74 -8.84 -6.95
CA PHE A 19 6.84 -9.99 -6.89
C PHE A 19 7.57 -11.28 -6.47
N PRO A 20 8.05 -11.38 -5.22
CA PRO A 20 8.54 -12.64 -4.68
C PRO A 20 7.37 -13.62 -4.72
N HIS A 21 7.50 -14.62 -5.58
CA HIS A 21 6.52 -15.68 -5.63
C HIS A 21 6.60 -16.46 -4.31
N ALA A 22 5.46 -16.73 -3.69
CA ALA A 22 5.38 -17.81 -2.73
C ALA A 22 5.58 -19.13 -3.51
N SER A 23 6.83 -19.51 -3.76
CA SER A 23 7.19 -20.86 -4.19
C SER A 23 7.00 -21.80 -3.00
N GLY A 24 5.75 -21.98 -2.60
CA GLY A 24 5.35 -22.82 -1.48
C GLY A 24 5.07 -24.22 -1.99
N GLU A 25 6.11 -24.97 -2.34
CA GLU A 25 5.97 -26.43 -2.19
C GLU A 25 5.61 -26.68 -0.73
N VAL A 26 4.53 -27.44 -0.54
CA VAL A 26 4.07 -27.82 0.80
C VAL A 26 5.19 -28.63 1.42
N ALA A 27 5.94 -28.02 2.34
CA ALA A 27 7.04 -28.69 3.03
C ALA A 27 6.52 -30.02 3.57
N LYS A 28 7.23 -31.12 3.29
CA LYS A 28 6.83 -32.43 3.82
C LYS A 28 6.78 -32.34 5.35
N PRO A 29 5.79 -32.99 6.00
CA PRO A 29 5.72 -32.99 7.45
C PRO A 29 7.06 -33.51 8.01
N PRO A 30 7.58 -32.91 9.10
CA PRO A 30 8.87 -33.31 9.68
C PRO A 30 8.86 -34.80 9.99
N GLU A 31 9.99 -35.50 9.92
CA GLU A 31 10.02 -36.94 10.21
C GLU A 31 9.61 -37.23 11.66
N ARG A 32 8.99 -38.39 11.91
CA ARG A 32 8.55 -38.77 13.25
C ARG A 32 9.76 -39.17 14.09
N VAL A 33 10.19 -38.28 14.98
CA VAL A 33 11.33 -38.55 15.88
C VAL A 33 10.90 -39.27 17.16
N VAL A 34 9.61 -39.23 17.51
CA VAL A 34 9.09 -39.79 18.77
C VAL A 34 8.42 -41.15 18.55
N THR A 35 9.01 -42.21 19.10
CA THR A 35 8.47 -43.57 19.09
C THR A 35 7.52 -43.82 20.26
N ALA A 36 6.55 -44.73 20.08
CA ALA A 36 5.56 -45.07 21.08
C ALA A 36 6.20 -45.60 22.38
N GLU A 37 7.27 -46.38 22.27
CA GLU A 37 8.01 -46.95 23.40
C GLU A 37 8.61 -45.89 24.33
N LEU A 38 9.04 -44.75 23.78
CA LEU A 38 9.59 -43.64 24.55
C LEU A 38 8.51 -42.88 25.33
N LEU A 39 7.29 -42.83 24.79
CA LEU A 39 6.16 -42.11 25.40
C LEU A 39 5.45 -42.93 26.49
N VAL A 40 5.49 -44.27 26.40
CA VAL A 40 4.91 -45.17 27.41
C VAL A 40 5.64 -45.06 28.75
N LYS A 41 6.94 -44.76 28.75
CA LYS A 41 7.76 -44.63 29.96
C LYS A 41 7.24 -43.55 30.93
N ASP A 42 6.72 -42.44 30.40
CA ASP A 42 6.17 -41.32 31.15
C ASP A 42 4.87 -40.80 30.52
N ALA A 43 3.86 -41.68 30.40
CA ALA A 43 2.63 -41.42 29.62
C ALA A 43 1.84 -40.17 30.07
N GLY A 44 1.89 -39.81 31.36
CA GLY A 44 1.26 -38.58 31.88
C GLY A 44 1.91 -37.31 31.36
N LEU A 45 3.24 -37.23 31.47
CA LEU A 45 4.04 -36.11 30.98
C LEU A 45 3.97 -36.00 29.44
N ALA A 46 4.02 -37.14 28.76
CA ALA A 46 3.88 -37.24 27.31
C ALA A 46 2.55 -36.62 26.82
N MET A 47 1.45 -36.93 27.49
CA MET A 47 0.14 -36.38 27.16
C MET A 47 0.05 -34.87 27.40
N GLU A 48 0.58 -34.38 28.53
CA GLU A 48 0.60 -32.95 28.84
C GLU A 48 1.44 -32.15 27.83
N MET A 49 2.62 -32.67 27.46
CA MET A 49 3.45 -32.07 26.41
C MET A 49 2.76 -32.08 25.05
N ALA A 50 2.07 -33.17 24.68
CA ALA A 50 1.33 -33.26 23.43
C ALA A 50 0.18 -32.24 23.37
N ILE A 51 -0.56 -32.07 24.46
CA ILE A 51 -1.64 -31.07 24.58
C ILE A 51 -1.08 -29.66 24.47
N SER A 52 -0.01 -29.36 25.22
CA SER A 52 0.66 -28.06 25.17
C SER A 52 1.17 -27.72 23.77
N LEU A 53 1.79 -28.70 23.08
CA LEU A 53 2.26 -28.54 21.71
C LEU A 53 1.11 -28.29 20.73
N HIS A 54 0.01 -29.04 20.87
CA HIS A 54 -1.17 -28.87 20.03
C HIS A 54 -1.83 -27.50 20.24
N ASP A 55 -2.02 -27.07 21.49
CA ASP A 55 -2.60 -25.76 21.81
C ASP A 55 -1.71 -24.62 21.29
N ALA A 56 -0.39 -24.74 21.45
CA ALA A 56 0.56 -23.77 20.90
C ALA A 56 0.41 -23.63 19.38
N GLU A 57 0.22 -24.73 18.65
CA GLU A 57 0.06 -24.72 17.20
C GLU A 57 -1.32 -24.19 16.76
N VAL A 58 -2.39 -24.50 17.50
CA VAL A 58 -3.72 -23.92 17.28
C VAL A 58 -3.69 -22.41 17.48
N ARG A 59 -3.06 -21.92 18.56
CA ARG A 59 -2.91 -20.48 18.81
C ARG A 59 -2.12 -19.78 17.71
N ARG A 60 -1.07 -20.41 17.17
CA ARG A 60 -0.28 -19.86 16.04
C ARG A 60 -1.14 -19.67 14.80
N ARG A 61 -1.97 -20.65 14.47
CA ARG A 61 -2.92 -20.55 13.37
C ARG A 61 -3.95 -19.44 13.60
N GLN A 62 -4.58 -19.42 14.78
CA GLN A 62 -5.57 -18.40 15.12
C GLN A 62 -4.96 -16.99 15.03
N SER A 63 -3.73 -16.80 15.50
CA SER A 63 -3.01 -15.53 15.36
C SER A 63 -2.80 -15.14 13.89
N ALA A 64 -2.48 -16.11 13.02
CA ALA A 64 -2.35 -15.86 11.58
C ALA A 64 -3.69 -15.49 10.94
N ASP A 65 -4.77 -16.18 11.28
CA ASP A 65 -6.12 -15.90 10.78
C ASP A 65 -6.60 -14.50 11.22
N THR A 66 -6.38 -14.13 12.49
CA THR A 66 -6.69 -12.78 13.01
C THR A 66 -5.89 -11.69 12.29
N LYS A 67 -4.59 -11.89 12.06
CA LYS A 67 -3.75 -10.93 11.32
C LYS A 67 -4.21 -10.76 9.88
N ALA A 68 -4.53 -11.86 9.19
CA ALA A 68 -5.04 -11.82 7.83
C ALA A 68 -6.39 -11.10 7.73
N ALA A 69 -7.30 -11.36 8.66
CA ALA A 69 -8.59 -10.68 8.73
C ALA A 69 -8.43 -9.17 8.97
N LEU A 70 -7.50 -8.77 9.85
CA LEU A 70 -7.18 -7.36 10.09
C LEU A 70 -6.64 -6.68 8.82
N TYR A 71 -5.75 -7.35 8.08
CA TYR A 71 -5.25 -6.83 6.82
C TYR A 71 -6.34 -6.70 5.76
N LEU A 72 -7.29 -7.64 5.67
CA LEU A 72 -8.45 -7.50 4.78
C LEU A 72 -9.33 -6.31 5.14
N ALA A 73 -9.61 -6.12 6.43
CA ALA A 73 -10.40 -4.98 6.89
C ALA A 73 -9.72 -3.65 6.55
N PHE A 74 -8.41 -3.57 6.76
CA PHE A 74 -7.60 -2.41 6.38
C PHE A 74 -7.66 -2.16 4.86
N LEU A 75 -7.44 -3.19 4.04
CA LEU A 75 -7.49 -3.07 2.58
C LEU A 75 -8.88 -2.62 2.11
N ALA A 76 -9.96 -3.15 2.70
CA ALA A 76 -11.33 -2.73 2.40
C ALA A 76 -11.58 -1.24 2.69
N ALA A 77 -10.95 -0.69 3.74
CA ALA A 77 -11.04 0.73 4.08
C ALA A 77 -10.20 1.62 3.14
N VAL A 78 -9.10 1.10 2.58
CA VAL A 78 -8.20 1.84 1.68
C VAL A 78 -8.71 1.90 0.24
N ILE A 79 -9.44 0.88 -0.23
CA ILE A 79 -9.96 0.80 -1.61
C ILE A 79 -10.73 2.07 -2.04
N PRO A 80 -11.68 2.61 -1.23
CA PRO A 80 -12.39 3.85 -1.59
C PRO A 80 -11.47 5.06 -1.77
N VAL A 81 -10.41 5.16 -0.96
CA VAL A 81 -9.42 6.25 -1.05
C VAL A 81 -8.67 6.18 -2.38
N ILE A 82 -8.28 4.98 -2.80
CA ILE A 82 -7.66 4.75 -4.11
C ILE A 82 -8.63 5.11 -5.24
N GLY A 83 -9.92 4.74 -5.11
CA GLY A 83 -10.95 5.08 -6.08
C GLY A 83 -11.15 6.60 -6.23
N ALA A 84 -11.09 7.34 -5.13
CA ALA A 84 -11.19 8.81 -5.13
C ALA A 84 -10.00 9.51 -5.80
N LEU A 85 -8.84 8.85 -5.88
CA LEU A 85 -7.64 9.35 -6.56
C LEU A 85 -7.63 9.03 -8.08
N SER A 86 -8.56 8.22 -8.57
CA SER A 86 -8.65 7.86 -9.98
C SER A 86 -8.95 9.02 -10.95
N PRO A 87 -9.84 10.00 -10.67
CA PRO A 87 -10.15 11.07 -11.63
C PRO A 87 -8.97 12.02 -11.85
N THR A 88 -8.12 12.24 -10.84
CA THR A 88 -6.90 13.05 -10.93
C THR A 88 -5.87 12.48 -11.92
N VAL A 89 -5.89 11.15 -12.14
CA VAL A 89 -5.01 10.46 -13.09
C VAL A 89 -5.55 10.50 -14.53
N SER A 90 -6.84 10.84 -14.73
CA SER A 90 -7.45 10.90 -16.06
C SER A 90 -7.10 12.18 -16.83
N ASP A 91 -6.95 13.31 -16.15
CA ASP A 91 -6.51 14.56 -16.79
C ASP A 91 -5.01 14.52 -17.16
N SER A 92 -4.31 13.49 -16.65
CA SER A 92 -2.87 13.32 -16.75
C SER A 92 -2.35 12.84 -18.12
N PHE A 93 -3.21 12.28 -18.97
CA PHE A 93 -2.78 11.65 -20.23
C PHE A 93 -2.22 12.62 -21.29
N ARG A 94 -2.25 13.94 -21.05
CA ARG A 94 -1.75 14.95 -22.00
C ARG A 94 -0.28 15.36 -21.83
N ASN A 95 0.35 15.06 -20.69
CA ASN A 95 1.74 15.46 -20.41
C ASN A 95 2.65 14.25 -20.16
N PRO A 96 3.89 14.23 -20.67
CA PRO A 96 4.81 13.08 -20.53
C PRO A 96 5.29 12.86 -19.08
N VAL A 97 5.30 13.90 -18.23
CA VAL A 97 5.59 13.78 -16.80
C VAL A 97 4.46 13.02 -16.08
N LEU A 98 3.22 13.28 -16.47
CA LEU A 98 2.02 12.69 -15.88
C LEU A 98 1.81 11.20 -16.29
N ALA A 99 2.54 10.71 -17.30
CA ALA A 99 2.55 9.30 -17.65
C ALA A 99 3.27 8.42 -16.61
N ILE A 100 4.23 8.98 -15.86
CA ILE A 100 4.96 8.25 -14.81
C ILE A 100 4.03 7.96 -13.63
N ASP A 101 3.20 8.93 -13.24
CA ASP A 101 2.27 8.80 -12.11
C ASP A 101 1.18 7.76 -12.39
N VAL A 102 0.69 7.71 -13.64
CA VAL A 102 -0.26 6.67 -14.09
C VAL A 102 0.35 5.28 -13.93
N VAL A 103 1.61 5.10 -14.34
CA VAL A 103 2.32 3.82 -14.24
C VAL A 103 2.57 3.45 -12.77
N LEU A 104 2.99 4.41 -11.94
CA LEU A 104 3.20 4.16 -10.53
C LEU A 104 1.90 3.84 -9.79
N PHE A 105 0.81 4.53 -10.12
CA PHE A 105 -0.52 4.25 -9.60
C PHE A 105 -0.99 2.84 -9.98
N ALA A 106 -0.76 2.42 -11.23
CA ALA A 106 -1.03 1.05 -11.66
C ALA A 106 -0.21 0.02 -10.87
N ILE A 107 1.07 0.30 -10.57
CA ILE A 107 1.91 -0.56 -9.73
C ILE A 107 1.34 -0.67 -8.30
N VAL A 108 0.91 0.46 -7.71
CA VAL A 108 0.26 0.48 -6.39
C VAL A 108 -1.01 -0.39 -6.40
N LEU A 109 -1.87 -0.23 -7.41
CA LEU A 109 -3.09 -1.03 -7.57
C LEU A 109 -2.78 -2.52 -7.61
N VAL A 110 -1.79 -2.95 -8.40
CA VAL A 110 -1.37 -4.35 -8.48
C VAL A 110 -0.92 -4.86 -7.11
N TYR A 111 -0.18 -4.08 -6.34
CA TYR A 111 0.24 -4.47 -4.99
C TYR A 111 -0.90 -4.62 -4.01
N VAL A 112 -1.85 -3.69 -4.03
CA VAL A 112 -3.03 -3.72 -3.17
C VAL A 112 -3.89 -4.95 -3.50
N LEU A 113 -4.10 -5.24 -4.79
CA LEU A 113 -4.84 -6.42 -5.24
C LEU A 113 -4.14 -7.73 -4.85
N MET A 114 -2.82 -7.81 -5.04
CA MET A 114 -2.02 -8.97 -4.63
C MET A 114 -2.06 -9.17 -3.11
N ALA A 115 -1.92 -8.09 -2.32
CA ALA A 115 -2.06 -8.16 -0.88
C ALA A 115 -3.44 -8.69 -0.46
N GLY A 116 -4.51 -8.20 -1.09
CA GLY A 116 -5.87 -8.69 -0.86
C GLY A 116 -6.03 -10.17 -1.19
N TRP A 117 -5.46 -10.61 -2.32
CA TRP A 117 -5.50 -12.02 -2.73
C TRP A 117 -4.79 -12.94 -1.72
N TYR A 118 -3.59 -12.56 -1.27
CA TYR A 118 -2.86 -13.34 -0.26
C TYR A 118 -3.54 -13.33 1.11
N ALA A 119 -4.12 -12.19 1.51
CA ALA A 119 -4.86 -12.09 2.77
C ALA A 119 -6.11 -12.98 2.76
N ALA A 120 -6.87 -12.99 1.64
CA ALA A 120 -8.01 -13.87 1.44
C ALA A 120 -7.60 -15.36 1.42
N ARG A 121 -6.44 -15.69 0.84
CA ARG A 121 -5.90 -17.05 0.87
C ARG A 121 -5.44 -17.48 2.27
N ALA A 122 -4.97 -16.56 3.10
CA ALA A 122 -4.60 -16.85 4.48
C ALA A 122 -5.84 -17.13 5.35
N THR A 123 -6.94 -16.39 5.16
CA THR A 123 -8.21 -16.60 5.89
C THR A 123 -9.04 -17.76 5.36
N ALA A 124 -8.74 -18.28 4.17
CA ALA A 124 -9.49 -19.37 3.58
C ALA A 124 -9.60 -20.58 4.54
N PRO A 125 -10.77 -21.23 4.60
CA PRO A 125 -10.95 -22.46 5.37
C PRO A 125 -9.98 -23.52 4.86
N SER A 126 -9.11 -24.03 5.75
CA SER A 126 -8.23 -25.16 5.44
C SER A 126 -8.69 -26.37 6.24
N VAL A 127 -8.58 -27.55 5.63
CA VAL A 127 -8.79 -28.84 6.30
C VAL A 127 -7.86 -28.91 7.51
N VAL A 128 -8.39 -29.33 8.65
CA VAL A 128 -7.67 -29.46 9.92
C VAL A 128 -7.75 -30.92 10.31
N ASN A 129 -6.61 -31.52 10.62
CA ASN A 129 -6.60 -32.83 11.23
C ASN A 129 -6.84 -32.63 12.73
N SER A 130 -8.00 -33.06 13.21
CA SER A 130 -8.35 -33.12 14.63
C SER A 130 -8.64 -34.56 15.01
N ILE A 131 -8.39 -34.92 16.27
CA ILE A 131 -8.76 -36.23 16.79
C ILE A 131 -10.29 -36.30 16.85
N GLY A 132 -10.89 -37.25 16.12
CA GLY A 132 -12.33 -37.48 16.10
C GLY A 132 -12.77 -38.54 17.11
N GLU A 133 -14.09 -38.74 17.23
CA GLU A 133 -14.68 -39.77 18.10
C GLU A 133 -14.23 -41.18 17.72
N ALA A 134 -14.04 -41.45 16.43
CA ALA A 134 -13.53 -42.72 15.92
C ALA A 134 -12.07 -43.00 16.32
N ASP A 135 -11.21 -41.97 16.34
CA ASP A 135 -9.84 -42.10 16.83
C ASP A 135 -9.81 -42.33 18.35
N LEU A 136 -10.78 -41.76 19.07
CA LEU A 136 -10.92 -41.99 20.51
C LEU A 136 -11.29 -43.45 20.81
N SER A 137 -12.23 -44.04 20.06
CA SER A 137 -12.61 -45.45 20.27
C SER A 137 -11.45 -46.43 20.06
N ASP A 138 -10.56 -46.13 19.11
CA ASP A 138 -9.35 -46.93 18.88
C ASP A 138 -8.37 -46.82 20.07
N VAL A 139 -8.17 -45.59 20.57
CA VAL A 139 -7.27 -45.29 21.69
C VAL A 139 -7.76 -45.87 23.02
N PHE A 140 -9.08 -45.94 23.23
CA PHE A 140 -9.66 -46.57 24.43
C PHE A 140 -9.48 -48.09 24.47
N SER A 141 -9.20 -48.72 23.33
CA SER A 141 -8.94 -50.16 23.23
C SER A 141 -7.46 -50.50 23.53
N GLU A 142 -6.60 -49.50 23.66
CA GLU A 142 -5.17 -49.66 23.88
C GLU A 142 -4.81 -49.76 25.37
N LYS A 143 -3.75 -50.52 25.67
CA LYS A 143 -3.33 -50.82 27.04
C LYS A 143 -2.88 -49.56 27.81
N ASP A 144 -2.35 -48.56 27.10
CA ASP A 144 -1.91 -47.27 27.63
C ASP A 144 -2.58 -46.09 26.91
N ILE A 145 -3.84 -45.83 27.28
CA ILE A 145 -4.71 -44.78 26.70
C ILE A 145 -4.00 -43.42 26.62
N ARG A 146 -3.23 -43.03 27.65
CA ARG A 146 -2.55 -41.73 27.71
C ARG A 146 -1.43 -41.60 26.66
N ALA A 147 -0.62 -42.64 26.50
CA ALA A 147 0.46 -42.65 25.51
C ALA A 147 -0.10 -42.69 24.08
N ALA A 148 -1.15 -43.49 23.87
CA ALA A 148 -1.89 -43.57 22.62
C ALA A 148 -2.54 -42.25 22.19
N THR A 149 -3.20 -41.56 23.14
CA THR A 149 -3.78 -40.23 22.91
C THR A 149 -2.68 -39.21 22.56
N ALA A 150 -1.57 -39.23 23.29
CA ALA A 150 -0.44 -38.34 23.04
C ALA A 150 0.13 -38.52 21.62
N ILE A 151 0.26 -39.77 21.16
CA ILE A 151 0.72 -40.11 19.81
C ILE A 151 -0.22 -39.52 18.75
N LYS A 152 -1.53 -39.79 18.85
CA LYS A 152 -2.52 -39.29 17.90
C LYS A 152 -2.53 -37.76 17.85
N LEU A 153 -2.33 -37.10 18.99
CA LEU A 153 -2.28 -35.64 19.08
C LEU A 153 -1.02 -35.05 18.44
N ILE A 154 0.13 -35.68 18.65
CA ILE A 154 1.39 -35.31 18.00
C ILE A 154 1.27 -35.51 16.48
N ASP A 155 0.70 -36.62 16.02
CA ASP A 155 0.51 -36.90 14.59
C ASP A 155 -0.47 -35.92 13.94
N ALA A 156 -1.60 -35.61 14.59
CA ALA A 156 -2.52 -34.59 14.12
C ALA A 156 -1.84 -33.22 14.00
N THR A 157 -1.06 -32.83 15.01
CA THR A 157 -0.30 -31.56 15.02
C THR A 157 0.74 -31.54 13.88
N ARG A 158 1.48 -32.63 13.70
CA ARG A 158 2.49 -32.82 12.65
C ARG A 158 1.90 -32.67 11.24
N LEU A 159 0.73 -33.24 10.99
CA LEU A 159 0.04 -33.13 9.69
C LEU A 159 -0.47 -31.69 9.44
N ASN A 160 -0.75 -30.93 10.49
CA ASN A 160 -1.21 -29.54 10.38
C ASN A 160 -0.07 -28.53 10.19
N TYR A 161 1.17 -28.83 10.59
CA TYR A 161 2.33 -27.94 10.43
C TYR A 161 2.50 -27.34 9.02
N PRO A 162 2.51 -28.14 7.93
CA PRO A 162 2.75 -27.57 6.61
C PRO A 162 1.59 -26.69 6.12
N LEU A 163 0.36 -27.00 6.54
CA LEU A 163 -0.83 -26.19 6.25
C LEU A 163 -0.77 -24.84 6.99
N ASN A 164 -0.41 -24.88 8.27
CA ASN A 164 -0.25 -23.68 9.10
C ASN A 164 0.92 -22.80 8.62
N ASN A 165 2.05 -23.40 8.26
CA ASN A 165 3.18 -22.68 7.68
C ASN A 165 2.79 -21.99 6.36
N LYS A 166 1.99 -22.62 5.52
CA LYS A 166 1.49 -22.00 4.29
C LYS A 166 0.64 -20.77 4.59
N LYS A 167 -0.26 -20.84 5.57
CA LYS A 167 -1.05 -19.68 6.04
C LYS A 167 -0.16 -18.55 6.56
N ILE A 168 0.79 -18.86 7.43
CA ILE A 168 1.74 -17.87 7.98
C ILE A 168 2.56 -17.21 6.86
N THR A 169 2.97 -17.98 5.85
CA THR A 169 3.66 -17.45 4.67
C THR A 169 2.78 -16.46 3.90
N TYR A 170 1.51 -16.78 3.68
CA TYR A 170 0.58 -15.84 3.05
C TYR A 170 0.39 -14.54 3.85
N VAL A 171 0.34 -14.63 5.20
CA VAL A 171 0.30 -13.44 6.07
C VAL A 171 1.55 -12.58 5.90
N ARG A 172 2.74 -13.18 5.92
CA ARG A 172 4.02 -12.46 5.71
C ARG A 172 4.09 -11.82 4.34
N LEU A 173 3.62 -12.51 3.30
CA LEU A 173 3.61 -12.00 1.95
C LEU A 173 2.61 -10.84 1.78
N THR A 174 1.44 -10.94 2.43
CA THR A 174 0.47 -9.85 2.52
C THR A 174 1.10 -8.61 3.13
N GLN A 175 1.76 -8.76 4.29
CA GLN A 175 2.45 -7.64 4.96
C GLN A 175 3.54 -7.03 4.08
N ALA A 176 4.32 -7.85 3.38
CA ALA A 176 5.35 -7.36 2.45
C ALA A 176 4.75 -6.55 1.29
N HIS A 177 3.63 -7.00 0.72
CA HIS A 177 2.96 -6.27 -0.36
C HIS A 177 2.30 -4.98 0.13
N ILE A 178 1.71 -4.96 1.33
CA ILE A 178 1.20 -3.72 1.94
C ILE A 178 2.33 -2.70 2.12
N PHE A 179 3.49 -3.12 2.63
CA PHE A 179 4.63 -2.23 2.82
C PHE A 179 5.17 -1.69 1.49
N ARG A 180 5.19 -2.50 0.44
CA ARG A 180 5.58 -2.05 -0.90
C ARG A 180 4.57 -1.09 -1.52
N ALA A 181 3.28 -1.34 -1.35
CA ALA A 181 2.24 -0.40 -1.77
C ALA A 181 2.41 0.95 -1.06
N PHE A 182 2.67 0.94 0.26
CA PHE A 182 2.95 2.14 1.03
C PHE A 182 4.18 2.90 0.54
N LEU A 183 5.30 2.21 0.28
CA LEU A 183 6.50 2.82 -0.28
C LEU A 183 6.26 3.42 -1.67
N ALA A 184 5.50 2.73 -2.52
CA ALA A 184 5.17 3.23 -3.85
C ALA A 184 4.29 4.48 -3.77
N ILE A 185 3.30 4.53 -2.88
CA ILE A 185 2.50 5.74 -2.63
C ILE A 185 3.39 6.90 -2.14
N MET A 186 4.31 6.63 -1.20
CA MET A 186 5.25 7.65 -0.73
C MET A 186 6.16 8.17 -1.85
N LEU A 187 6.53 7.31 -2.80
CA LEU A 187 7.28 7.74 -3.98
C LEU A 187 6.46 8.67 -4.88
N ILE A 188 5.19 8.36 -5.13
CA ILE A 188 4.29 9.23 -5.91
C ILE A 188 4.23 10.61 -5.27
N VAL A 189 3.93 10.67 -3.97
CA VAL A 189 3.83 11.92 -3.22
C VAL A 189 5.15 12.70 -3.25
N ALA A 190 6.30 12.03 -3.17
CA ALA A 190 7.61 12.67 -3.24
C ALA A 190 7.92 13.23 -4.64
N VAL A 191 7.48 12.55 -5.70
CA VAL A 191 7.63 13.02 -7.08
C VAL A 191 6.73 14.23 -7.33
N ASP A 192 5.47 14.16 -6.93
CA ASP A 192 4.51 15.27 -7.06
C ASP A 192 5.03 16.52 -6.34
N TRP A 193 5.38 16.37 -5.05
CA TRP A 193 5.85 17.49 -4.25
C TRP A 193 7.19 18.05 -4.74
N GLY A 194 8.10 17.17 -5.18
CA GLY A 194 9.37 17.58 -5.77
C GLY A 194 9.20 18.32 -7.10
N GLY A 195 8.22 17.93 -7.90
CA GLY A 195 7.84 18.60 -9.14
C GLY A 195 7.34 20.02 -8.90
N ASP A 196 6.43 20.19 -7.95
CA ASP A 196 5.87 21.51 -7.60
C ASP A 196 6.95 22.46 -7.07
N VAL A 197 7.83 21.98 -6.19
CA VAL A 197 8.95 22.78 -5.66
C VAL A 197 9.95 23.13 -6.76
N ALA A 198 10.27 22.19 -7.65
CA ALA A 198 11.17 22.47 -8.77
C ALA A 198 10.55 23.51 -9.72
N ALA A 199 9.26 23.39 -10.03
CA ALA A 199 8.55 24.36 -10.86
C ALA A 199 8.60 25.77 -10.25
N ALA A 200 8.34 25.90 -8.94
CA ALA A 200 8.42 27.18 -8.24
C ALA A 200 9.82 27.81 -8.28
N ILE A 201 10.88 27.01 -8.09
CA ILE A 201 12.27 27.48 -8.16
C ILE A 201 12.65 27.90 -9.59
N PHE A 202 12.21 27.15 -10.61
CA PHE A 202 12.48 27.48 -12.01
C PHE A 202 11.73 28.73 -12.48
N GLU A 203 10.51 28.96 -11.98
CA GLU A 203 9.74 30.17 -12.25
C GLU A 203 10.41 31.41 -11.66
N GLU A 204 10.93 31.31 -10.43
CA GLU A 204 11.70 32.39 -9.79
C GLU A 204 13.03 32.66 -10.53
N ALA A 205 13.68 31.61 -11.06
CA ALA A 205 14.89 31.74 -11.87
C ALA A 205 14.66 32.38 -13.25
N GLN A 206 13.48 32.19 -13.85
CA GLN A 206 13.10 32.86 -15.11
C GLN A 206 12.51 34.26 -14.90
N GLY A 207 11.96 34.54 -13.71
CA GLY A 207 11.38 35.84 -13.33
C GLY A 207 12.39 37.00 -13.20
N THR A 208 13.71 36.73 -13.23
CA THR A 208 14.75 37.78 -13.27
C THR A 208 15.18 38.16 -14.69
N GLY A 209 14.54 37.59 -15.71
CA GLY A 209 14.97 37.66 -17.11
C GLY A 209 14.06 38.38 -18.10
N SER A 210 13.07 39.17 -17.69
CA SER A 210 12.48 40.20 -18.55
C SER A 210 11.47 41.05 -17.79
N VAL A 211 11.77 42.34 -17.64
CA VAL A 211 10.77 43.37 -17.37
C VAL A 211 9.70 43.29 -18.48
N PRO A 212 8.42 43.01 -18.17
CA PRO A 212 7.38 43.22 -19.15
C PRO A 212 7.10 44.73 -19.19
N GLU A 213 7.82 45.43 -20.06
CA GLU A 213 7.44 46.76 -20.51
C GLU A 213 6.16 46.62 -21.36
N LYS A 214 5.02 46.54 -20.68
CA LYS A 214 3.67 46.80 -21.21
C LYS A 214 2.70 46.88 -20.04
N SER A 215 2.86 47.92 -19.23
CA SER A 215 1.73 48.49 -18.50
C SER A 215 0.75 49.07 -19.53
N VAL A 216 -0.20 48.26 -19.98
CA VAL A 216 -1.35 48.76 -20.74
C VAL A 216 -2.29 49.42 -19.74
N CYS A 217 -2.11 50.72 -19.51
CA CYS A 217 -3.14 51.53 -18.89
C CYS A 217 -4.33 51.59 -19.84
N PHE A 218 -5.39 50.84 -19.55
CA PHE A 218 -6.65 50.97 -20.26
C PHE A 218 -7.33 52.25 -19.79
N VAL A 219 -7.29 53.30 -20.61
CA VAL A 219 -8.13 54.49 -20.44
C VAL A 219 -9.46 54.19 -21.12
N THR A 220 -10.46 53.80 -20.33
CA THR A 220 -11.83 53.68 -20.83
C THR A 220 -12.48 55.06 -20.75
N GLU A 221 -12.55 55.79 -21.87
CA GLU A 221 -13.41 56.96 -21.99
C GLU A 221 -14.86 56.49 -22.12
N LEU A 222 -15.64 56.69 -21.04
CA LEU A 222 -17.09 56.61 -21.11
C LEU A 222 -17.64 58.01 -21.43
N THR A 223 -18.16 58.17 -22.64
CA THR A 223 -18.95 59.33 -23.06
C THR A 223 -20.14 59.52 -22.12
N SER A 224 -20.15 60.64 -21.41
CA SER A 224 -21.26 61.03 -20.54
C SER A 224 -22.50 61.38 -21.36
N SER A 225 -23.63 60.74 -21.05
CA SER A 225 -24.95 61.26 -21.38
C SER A 225 -25.55 61.86 -20.12
N SER A 226 -25.68 63.18 -20.13
CA SER A 226 -26.66 63.97 -19.38
C SER A 226 -26.53 64.01 -17.85
N GLY A 227 -26.18 65.20 -17.36
CA GLY A 227 -26.86 65.78 -16.20
C GLY A 227 -26.26 65.51 -14.82
N SER A 228 -25.62 66.55 -14.28
CA SER A 228 -25.52 66.86 -12.86
C SER A 228 -24.54 66.05 -11.99
N GLY A 229 -23.38 66.67 -11.76
CA GLY A 229 -22.67 66.64 -10.47
C GLY A 229 -22.26 65.26 -9.94
N ALA A 230 -21.24 64.65 -10.54
CA ALA A 230 -20.66 63.42 -10.01
C ALA A 230 -19.52 63.74 -9.02
N LEU A 231 -19.81 63.61 -7.73
CA LEU A 231 -18.80 63.41 -6.69
C LEU A 231 -17.98 62.15 -7.05
N ARG A 232 -16.69 62.33 -7.35
CA ARG A 232 -15.75 61.22 -7.55
C ARG A 232 -15.12 60.84 -6.21
N TYR A 233 -15.49 59.70 -5.64
CA TYR A 233 -14.68 59.01 -4.65
C TYR A 233 -13.90 57.89 -5.35
N ARG A 234 -12.57 57.94 -5.24
CA ARG A 234 -11.69 56.81 -5.56
C ARG A 234 -11.76 55.84 -4.37
N LEU A 235 -12.32 54.65 -4.58
CA LEU A 235 -11.95 53.50 -3.76
C LEU A 235 -10.59 53.02 -4.27
N ALA A 236 -9.57 53.16 -3.43
CA ALA A 236 -8.29 52.52 -3.65
C ALA A 236 -8.46 51.04 -3.29
N GLU A 237 -8.50 50.17 -4.29
CA GLU A 237 -8.23 48.76 -4.05
C GLU A 237 -6.73 48.65 -3.80
N VAL A 238 -6.40 48.32 -2.56
CA VAL A 238 -5.04 48.19 -2.05
C VAL A 238 -4.45 46.93 -2.68
N ASP A 239 -3.70 47.12 -3.76
CA ASP A 239 -2.71 46.14 -4.18
C ASP A 239 -1.32 46.72 -3.91
N TYR A 240 -0.50 45.93 -3.21
CA TYR A 240 0.76 46.33 -2.61
C TYR A 240 1.88 46.42 -3.67
N ALA A 241 1.80 47.34 -4.62
CA ALA A 241 2.94 47.68 -5.48
C ALA A 241 2.83 49.09 -6.10
N ARG A 242 3.42 50.08 -5.41
CA ARG A 242 3.84 51.42 -5.86
C ARG A 242 2.74 52.42 -6.28
N PRO A 243 2.71 53.65 -5.71
CA PRO A 243 1.82 54.70 -6.16
C PRO A 243 2.27 55.27 -7.51
N CYS A 244 1.35 55.32 -8.48
CA CYS A 244 1.52 56.11 -9.70
C CYS A 244 1.53 57.60 -9.33
N LEU A 245 2.71 58.23 -9.36
CA LEU A 245 2.86 59.69 -9.28
C LEU A 245 2.22 60.34 -10.51
N PRO A 246 1.33 61.35 -10.36
CA PRO A 246 0.89 62.16 -11.47
C PRO A 246 1.88 63.32 -11.64
N LEU A 247 2.78 63.23 -12.62
CA LEU A 247 3.63 64.36 -13.00
C LEU A 247 3.78 64.41 -14.53
N SER A 248 2.88 65.17 -15.16
CA SER A 248 3.17 65.95 -16.37
C SER A 248 1.96 66.83 -16.65
N MET A 249 2.11 68.13 -16.39
CA MET A 249 1.22 69.16 -16.93
C MET A 249 2.08 69.91 -17.95
N GLY A 250 1.90 69.56 -19.22
CA GLY A 250 2.52 70.22 -20.35
C GLY A 250 2.00 71.65 -20.47
N ALA A 251 2.90 72.55 -20.85
CA ALA A 251 2.61 73.92 -21.19
C ALA A 251 1.74 73.97 -22.46
N ASP A 252 0.62 74.68 -22.39
CA ASP A 252 -0.09 75.16 -23.57
C ASP A 252 0.46 76.56 -23.88
N ASP A 253 1.26 76.64 -24.93
CA ASP A 253 1.44 77.87 -25.72
C ASP A 253 0.21 78.00 -26.62
N ASN A 254 -0.49 79.14 -26.55
CA ASN A 254 -1.33 79.59 -27.66
C ASN A 254 -1.36 81.12 -27.72
N GLU A 255 -1.25 81.60 -28.97
CA GLU A 255 -1.28 82.97 -29.48
C GLU A 255 -2.45 83.83 -28.97
#